data_AF-A0A1G5JQJ7-F1
#
_entry.id   AF-A0A1G5JQJ7-F1
#
_cell.length_a   1.000
_cell.length_b   1.000
_cell.length_c   1.000
_cell.angle_alpha   90.00
_cell.angle_beta   90.00
_cell.angle_gamma   90.00
#
_symmetry.space_group_name_H-M   'P 1'
#
loop_
_entity.id
_entity.type
_entity.pdbx_description
1 polymer ?
#
loop_
_entity_poly.entity_id
_entity_poly.type
_entity_poly.pdbx_seq_one_letter_code
_entity_poly.pdbx_strand_id
1 'polypeptide(L)'
;MEINLVSDTVTKPSNEMLQFMFKAKVGDDVYKQDPTVNELEARLAHFFGMEAALFFPSGTMANQAAIKLLTQPGEQLIADKYAHVFNYEAGGVAFNSGVSCHLLDGNRGMITADQVRGAINDPEFYHAPLTSLVCVENTTNKGGGACYEIDELKKIKAVCDAHGLKFHLDGARIWNAMVAKGQHPSEFGKLFDTVSVCLSKGLGAPIGSVLLSDKTTIHKALRVRKLLGGGMRQVGYLAAAGIYALENNITRLAEDHRRAKELAVALQKCDWVSGVEPVETNILIFSVKPDRNENEIIAKLKEKSIFISSMGQGKLRIVTHLDYKEVMHSYVLEALEKLGF
;
A
#
# COMPACT_ATOMS: atom_id res chain seq x y z
N MET A 1 5.91 -25.56 12.46
CA MET A 1 5.25 -24.24 12.58
C MET A 1 5.67 -23.44 11.37
N GLU A 2 4.74 -23.02 10.52
CA GLU A 2 5.06 -22.21 9.33
C GLU A 2 5.29 -20.74 9.76
N ILE A 3 6.40 -20.14 9.32
CA ILE A 3 6.73 -18.73 9.55
C ILE A 3 6.74 -18.03 8.20
N ASN A 4 5.60 -17.46 7.84
CA ASN A 4 5.43 -16.76 6.58
C ASN A 4 5.83 -15.29 6.75
N LEU A 5 6.88 -14.86 6.06
CA LEU A 5 7.40 -13.48 6.04
C LEU A 5 7.48 -12.96 4.60
N VAL A 6 6.73 -13.56 3.67
CA VAL A 6 6.73 -13.21 2.24
C VAL A 6 6.06 -11.86 2.00
N SER A 7 4.94 -11.61 2.69
CA SER A 7 4.09 -10.43 2.54
C SER A 7 3.10 -10.33 3.70
N ASP A 8 2.70 -9.12 4.08
CA ASP A 8 1.59 -8.87 5.01
C ASP A 8 0.21 -9.13 4.41
N THR A 9 0.12 -9.51 3.13
CA THR A 9 -1.13 -9.97 2.50
C THR A 9 -1.55 -11.37 2.95
N VAL A 10 -0.68 -12.11 3.63
CA VAL A 10 -0.97 -13.49 4.09
C VAL A 10 -1.73 -13.52 5.41
N THR A 11 -1.96 -12.36 6.03
CA THR A 11 -2.66 -12.24 7.30
C THR A 11 -4.04 -12.87 7.24
N LYS A 12 -4.43 -13.56 8.30
CA LYS A 12 -5.74 -14.18 8.45
C LYS A 12 -6.59 -13.41 9.46
N PRO A 13 -7.92 -13.36 9.27
CA PRO A 13 -8.82 -12.81 10.28
C PRO A 13 -8.63 -13.51 11.62
N SER A 14 -8.47 -12.74 12.70
CA SER A 14 -8.49 -13.31 14.05
C SER A 14 -9.86 -13.89 14.37
N ASN A 15 -9.94 -14.72 15.41
CA ASN A 15 -11.23 -15.24 15.89
C ASN A 15 -12.19 -14.11 16.26
N GLU A 16 -11.68 -13.06 16.92
CA GLU A 16 -12.46 -11.88 17.32
C GLU A 16 -12.98 -11.13 16.08
N MET A 17 -12.16 -10.96 15.05
CA MET A 17 -12.58 -10.38 13.77
C MET A 17 -13.67 -11.24 13.11
N LEU A 18 -13.50 -12.57 13.06
CA LEU A 18 -14.52 -13.48 12.50
C LEU A 18 -15.85 -13.39 13.26
N GLN A 19 -15.80 -13.31 14.59
CA GLN A 19 -17.00 -13.12 15.41
C GLN A 19 -17.65 -11.75 15.19
N PHE A 20 -16.86 -10.70 14.97
CA PHE A 20 -17.35 -9.39 14.62
C PHE A 20 -18.03 -9.40 13.23
N MET A 21 -17.39 -10.03 12.24
CA MET A 21 -17.96 -10.23 10.91
C MET A 21 -19.30 -10.98 10.98
N PHE A 22 -19.39 -12.06 11.75
CA PHE A 22 -20.61 -12.87 11.85
C PHE A 22 -21.84 -12.10 12.36
N LYS A 23 -21.62 -11.01 13.11
CA LYS A 23 -22.67 -10.15 13.67
C LYS A 23 -23.05 -8.98 12.75
N ALA A 24 -22.40 -8.83 11.60
CA ALA A 24 -22.62 -7.72 10.69
C ALA A 24 -24.06 -7.67 10.17
N LYS A 25 -24.64 -6.47 10.09
CA LYS A 25 -25.91 -6.24 9.40
C LYS A 25 -25.62 -6.01 7.93
N VAL A 26 -26.18 -6.83 7.06
CA VAL A 26 -25.89 -6.79 5.62
C VAL A 26 -27.11 -6.44 4.79
N GLY A 27 -26.86 -5.97 3.57
CA GLY A 27 -27.89 -5.61 2.59
C GLY A 27 -27.30 -5.63 1.18
N ASP A 28 -28.04 -5.17 0.17
CA ASP A 28 -27.49 -5.09 -1.19
C ASP A 28 -26.73 -3.76 -1.38
N ASP A 29 -25.39 -3.82 -1.44
CA ASP A 29 -24.53 -2.63 -1.62
C ASP A 29 -24.77 -1.89 -2.94
N VAL A 30 -25.27 -2.54 -4.00
CA VAL A 30 -25.58 -1.82 -5.25
C VAL A 30 -26.76 -0.88 -5.08
N TYR A 31 -27.69 -1.17 -4.18
CA TYR A 31 -28.75 -0.25 -3.80
C TYR A 31 -28.35 0.67 -2.63
N LYS A 32 -27.08 0.62 -2.20
CA LYS A 32 -26.56 1.30 -0.99
C LYS A 32 -27.35 0.96 0.28
N GLN A 33 -27.86 -0.27 0.33
CA GLN A 33 -28.67 -0.77 1.45
C GLN A 33 -27.88 -1.67 2.41
N ASP A 34 -26.57 -1.84 2.23
CA ASP A 34 -25.72 -2.56 3.19
C ASP A 34 -25.28 -1.61 4.32
N PRO A 35 -25.83 -1.74 5.55
CA PRO A 35 -25.55 -0.78 6.62
C PRO A 35 -24.09 -0.81 7.08
N THR A 36 -23.46 -1.98 7.06
CA THR A 36 -22.08 -2.14 7.54
C THR A 36 -21.08 -1.55 6.54
N VAL A 37 -21.34 -1.68 5.23
CA VAL A 37 -20.53 -0.99 4.21
C VAL A 37 -20.64 0.53 4.36
N ASN A 38 -21.87 1.04 4.50
CA ASN A 38 -22.11 2.47 4.67
C ASN A 38 -21.41 3.03 5.93
N GLU A 39 -21.40 2.26 7.02
CA GLU A 39 -20.68 2.60 8.24
C GLU A 39 -19.17 2.67 8.03
N LEU A 40 -18.57 1.65 7.39
CA LEU A 40 -17.14 1.64 7.08
C LEU A 40 -16.74 2.85 6.22
N GLU A 41 -17.49 3.10 5.15
CA GLU A 41 -17.25 4.22 4.24
C GLU A 41 -17.33 5.57 4.99
N ALA A 42 -18.36 5.77 5.81
CA ALA A 42 -18.52 7.00 6.60
C ALA A 42 -17.40 7.19 7.63
N ARG A 43 -17.01 6.12 8.35
CA ARG A 43 -15.92 6.17 9.34
C ARG A 43 -14.59 6.53 8.69
N LEU A 44 -14.26 5.93 7.55
CA LEU A 44 -13.02 6.21 6.84
C LEU A 44 -12.99 7.61 6.24
N ALA A 45 -14.09 8.07 5.64
CA ALA A 45 -14.22 9.45 5.18
C ALA A 45 -13.97 10.43 6.33
N HIS A 46 -14.61 10.23 7.48
CA HIS A 46 -14.38 11.04 8.67
C HIS A 46 -12.93 10.97 9.18
N PHE A 47 -12.36 9.77 9.25
CA PHE A 47 -11.00 9.54 9.76
C PHE A 47 -9.94 10.32 8.97
N PHE A 48 -10.04 10.33 7.64
CA PHE A 48 -9.15 11.11 6.77
C PHE A 48 -9.61 12.55 6.55
N GLY A 49 -10.75 12.97 7.09
CA GLY A 49 -11.31 14.31 6.86
C GLY A 49 -11.73 14.56 5.41
N MET A 50 -12.14 13.51 4.69
CA MET A 50 -12.66 13.58 3.32
C MET A 50 -14.19 13.46 3.34
N GLU A 51 -14.84 13.86 2.25
CA GLU A 51 -16.31 13.96 2.24
C GLU A 51 -17.02 12.61 2.05
N ALA A 52 -16.37 11.67 1.36
CA ALA A 52 -16.95 10.37 1.02
C ALA A 52 -15.88 9.30 0.82
N ALA A 53 -16.31 8.04 0.87
CA ALA A 53 -15.47 6.89 0.59
C ALA A 53 -16.26 5.79 -0.14
N LEU A 54 -15.57 4.88 -0.80
CA LEU A 54 -16.16 3.75 -1.52
C LEU A 54 -15.35 2.47 -1.32
N PHE A 55 -15.99 1.39 -0.90
CA PHE A 55 -15.37 0.08 -0.73
C PHE A 55 -15.12 -0.63 -2.08
N PHE A 56 -13.95 -1.24 -2.22
CA PHE A 56 -13.51 -2.02 -3.38
C PHE A 56 -12.97 -3.40 -2.96
N PRO A 57 -13.10 -4.43 -3.81
CA PRO A 57 -12.54 -5.76 -3.54
C PRO A 57 -11.02 -5.77 -3.32
N SER A 58 -10.28 -4.88 -3.98
CA SER A 58 -8.82 -4.86 -3.96
C SER A 58 -8.24 -3.46 -4.10
N GLY A 59 -6.99 -3.28 -3.66
CA GLY A 59 -6.24 -2.03 -3.81
C GLY A 59 -6.03 -1.66 -5.28
N THR A 60 -5.71 -2.66 -6.12
CA THR A 60 -5.63 -2.47 -7.57
C THR A 60 -6.91 -1.88 -8.14
N MET A 61 -8.09 -2.40 -7.79
CA MET A 61 -9.33 -1.82 -8.33
C MET A 61 -9.57 -0.39 -7.83
N ALA A 62 -9.22 -0.09 -6.57
CA ALA A 62 -9.32 1.26 -6.03
C ALA A 62 -8.39 2.26 -6.75
N ASN A 63 -7.12 1.89 -6.95
CA ASN A 63 -6.14 2.69 -7.70
C ASN A 63 -6.57 2.90 -9.16
N GLN A 64 -6.97 1.81 -9.85
CA GLN A 64 -7.43 1.89 -11.23
C GLN A 64 -8.70 2.74 -11.37
N ALA A 65 -9.60 2.69 -10.39
CA ALA A 65 -10.75 3.58 -10.35
C ALA A 65 -10.33 5.04 -10.14
N ALA A 66 -9.40 5.32 -9.22
CA ALA A 66 -8.88 6.67 -8.99
C ALA A 66 -8.25 7.26 -10.26
N ILE A 67 -7.37 6.50 -10.91
CA ILE A 67 -6.73 6.91 -12.17
C ILE A 67 -7.80 7.20 -13.23
N LYS A 68 -8.77 6.29 -13.42
CA LYS A 68 -9.86 6.48 -14.39
C LYS A 68 -10.71 7.73 -14.14
N LEU A 69 -10.88 8.13 -12.88
CA LEU A 69 -11.67 9.30 -12.48
C LEU A 69 -10.92 10.62 -12.66
N LEU A 70 -9.60 10.58 -12.50
CA LEU A 70 -8.73 11.76 -12.46
C LEU A 70 -8.02 12.03 -13.79
N THR A 71 -8.24 11.19 -14.81
CA THR A 71 -7.55 11.27 -16.11
C THR A 71 -8.51 11.00 -17.28
N GLN A 72 -8.06 11.31 -18.49
CA GLN A 72 -8.66 10.96 -19.77
C GLN A 72 -7.70 10.12 -20.65
N PRO A 73 -8.22 9.33 -21.60
CA PRO A 73 -7.37 8.64 -22.57
C PRO A 73 -6.47 9.63 -23.34
N GLY A 74 -5.21 9.27 -23.52
CA GLY A 74 -4.18 10.11 -24.16
C GLY A 74 -3.41 11.01 -23.18
N GLU A 75 -3.82 11.09 -21.91
CA GLU A 75 -3.09 11.84 -20.89
C GLU A 75 -1.93 11.03 -20.28
N GLN A 76 -1.22 11.67 -19.34
CA GLN A 76 -0.06 11.13 -18.66
C GLN A 76 -0.16 11.27 -17.13
N LEU A 77 0.19 10.18 -16.45
CA LEU A 77 0.40 10.11 -15.00
C LEU A 77 1.90 10.15 -14.68
N ILE A 78 2.30 11.00 -13.73
CA ILE A 78 3.64 10.99 -13.14
C ILE A 78 3.63 10.06 -11.92
N ALA A 79 4.60 9.17 -11.83
CA ALA A 79 4.85 8.35 -10.64
C ALA A 79 6.32 7.96 -10.53
N ASP A 80 6.70 7.37 -9.41
CA ASP A 80 8.01 6.73 -9.29
C ASP A 80 8.09 5.45 -10.15
N LYS A 81 9.29 5.12 -10.66
CA LYS A 81 9.55 3.89 -11.42
C LYS A 81 9.23 2.61 -10.65
N TYR A 82 9.14 2.67 -9.33
CA TYR A 82 8.78 1.56 -8.44
C TYR A 82 7.31 1.51 -8.06
N ALA A 83 6.50 2.51 -8.44
CA ALA A 83 5.10 2.59 -8.06
C ALA A 83 4.32 1.31 -8.44
N HIS A 84 3.47 0.87 -7.52
CA HIS A 84 2.65 -0.32 -7.66
C HIS A 84 1.71 -0.23 -8.85
N VAL A 85 1.08 0.93 -9.03
CA VAL A 85 0.17 1.23 -10.16
C VAL A 85 0.81 1.00 -11.53
N PHE A 86 2.14 1.13 -11.64
CA PHE A 86 2.89 0.82 -12.85
C PHE A 86 3.36 -0.64 -12.91
N ASN A 87 4.01 -1.13 -11.85
CA ASN A 87 4.72 -2.41 -11.88
C ASN A 87 3.84 -3.63 -11.64
N TYR A 88 2.77 -3.51 -10.84
CA TYR A 88 2.08 -4.65 -10.23
C TYR A 88 0.56 -4.62 -10.42
N GLU A 89 0.09 -3.83 -11.39
CA GLU A 89 -1.33 -3.75 -11.78
C GLU A 89 -1.53 -4.13 -13.25
N ALA A 90 -0.64 -4.98 -13.78
CA ALA A 90 -0.72 -5.60 -15.10
C ALA A 90 -0.87 -4.61 -16.27
N GLY A 91 -0.25 -3.43 -16.17
CA GLY A 91 -0.39 -2.37 -17.18
C GLY A 91 -1.76 -1.68 -17.17
N GLY A 92 -2.49 -1.77 -16.06
CA GLY A 92 -3.86 -1.26 -15.92
C GLY A 92 -4.02 0.22 -16.27
N VAL A 93 -3.02 1.06 -15.99
CA VAL A 93 -3.03 2.50 -16.35
C VAL A 93 -3.31 2.70 -17.84
N ALA A 94 -2.61 1.94 -18.69
CA ALA A 94 -2.81 1.96 -20.14
C ALA A 94 -4.12 1.26 -20.52
N PHE A 95 -4.38 0.07 -19.99
CA PHE A 95 -5.51 -0.75 -20.43
C PHE A 95 -6.89 -0.19 -20.02
N ASN A 96 -7.05 0.26 -18.77
CA ASN A 96 -8.35 0.71 -18.23
C ASN A 96 -8.63 2.20 -18.51
N SER A 97 -7.58 3.01 -18.53
CA SER A 97 -7.71 4.47 -18.61
C SER A 97 -7.19 5.06 -19.92
N GLY A 98 -6.42 4.31 -20.72
CA GLY A 98 -5.79 4.83 -21.94
C GLY A 98 -4.69 5.85 -21.65
N VAL A 99 -4.05 5.73 -20.48
CA VAL A 99 -3.11 6.73 -19.94
C VAL A 99 -1.67 6.21 -20.03
N SER A 100 -0.75 7.10 -20.36
CA SER A 100 0.69 6.85 -20.34
C SER A 100 1.31 7.21 -18.98
N CYS A 101 2.53 6.75 -18.70
CA CYS A 101 3.24 7.11 -17.47
C CYS A 101 4.54 7.85 -17.77
N HIS A 102 4.85 8.89 -16.98
CA HIS A 102 6.20 9.44 -16.82
C HIS A 102 6.77 8.92 -15.50
N LEU A 103 7.81 8.10 -15.59
CA LEU A 103 8.42 7.45 -14.43
C LEU A 103 9.64 8.22 -13.95
N LEU A 104 9.62 8.61 -12.68
CA LEU A 104 10.72 9.29 -12.01
C LEU A 104 11.55 8.31 -11.21
N ASP A 105 12.81 8.66 -10.98
CA ASP A 105 13.73 7.90 -10.14
C ASP A 105 13.85 8.59 -8.77
N GLY A 106 12.85 8.38 -7.93
CA GLY A 106 12.79 8.90 -6.56
C GLY A 106 13.69 8.11 -5.61
N ASN A 107 14.04 8.74 -4.49
CA ASN A 107 14.83 8.08 -3.46
C ASN A 107 13.98 7.01 -2.74
N ARG A 108 14.30 5.74 -2.93
CA ARG A 108 13.53 4.60 -2.37
C ARG A 108 12.04 4.68 -2.71
N GLY A 109 11.71 5.09 -3.93
CA GLY A 109 10.33 5.25 -4.38
C GLY A 109 9.68 6.58 -3.99
N MET A 110 10.41 7.46 -3.30
CA MET A 110 9.94 8.77 -2.88
C MET A 110 10.42 9.85 -3.85
N ILE A 111 9.50 10.41 -4.63
CA ILE A 111 9.76 11.50 -5.57
C ILE A 111 9.66 12.85 -4.87
N THR A 112 10.31 13.87 -5.41
CA THR A 112 10.31 15.24 -4.88
C THR A 112 9.48 16.18 -5.73
N ALA A 113 9.10 17.32 -5.16
CA ALA A 113 8.38 18.37 -5.88
C ALA A 113 9.16 18.89 -7.11
N ASP A 114 10.49 18.97 -7.02
CA ASP A 114 11.33 19.42 -8.14
C ASP A 114 11.37 18.39 -9.27
N GLN A 115 11.45 17.10 -8.94
CA GLN A 115 11.33 16.03 -9.94
C GLN A 115 9.97 16.05 -10.63
N VAL A 116 8.88 16.24 -9.86
CA VAL A 116 7.54 16.37 -10.42
C VAL A 116 7.47 17.57 -11.37
N ARG A 117 7.94 18.75 -10.96
CA ARG A 117 7.93 19.97 -11.77
C ARG A 117 8.67 19.78 -13.10
N GLY A 118 9.84 19.12 -13.08
CA GLY A 118 10.62 18.85 -14.28
C GLY A 118 10.01 17.81 -15.23
N ALA A 119 9.00 17.06 -14.78
CA ALA A 119 8.37 15.98 -15.54
C ALA A 119 7.05 16.38 -16.21
N ILE A 120 6.55 17.59 -15.93
CA ILE A 120 5.32 18.12 -16.52
C ILE A 120 5.59 18.49 -17.97
N ASN A 121 4.79 17.96 -18.89
CA ASN A 121 4.86 18.38 -20.29
C ASN A 121 4.20 19.75 -20.47
N ASP A 122 4.77 20.58 -21.34
CA ASP A 122 4.14 21.84 -21.76
C ASP A 122 2.78 21.55 -22.44
N PRO A 123 1.66 22.07 -21.93
CA PRO A 123 0.33 21.85 -22.53
C PRO A 123 0.22 22.31 -23.99
N GLU A 124 1.03 23.28 -24.41
CA GLU A 124 1.03 23.78 -25.80
C GLU A 124 1.85 22.87 -26.74
N PHE A 125 2.69 21.98 -26.19
CA PHE A 125 3.47 21.03 -26.97
C PHE A 125 2.66 19.76 -27.29
N TYR A 126 1.75 19.88 -28.26
CA TYR A 126 0.78 18.83 -28.66
C TYR A 126 1.38 17.48 -29.09
N HIS A 127 2.69 17.39 -29.31
CA HIS A 127 3.39 16.13 -29.58
C HIS A 127 3.51 15.25 -28.33
N ALA A 128 3.47 15.83 -27.13
CA ALA A 128 3.52 15.13 -25.86
C ALA A 128 2.11 14.95 -25.27
N PRO A 129 1.89 13.90 -24.45
CA PRO A 129 0.63 13.74 -23.73
C PRO A 129 0.48 14.82 -22.65
N LEU A 130 -0.75 15.28 -22.43
CA LEU A 130 -1.05 16.20 -21.33
C LEU A 130 -0.80 15.51 -19.98
N THR A 131 0.04 16.10 -19.15
CA THR A 131 0.18 15.68 -17.75
C THR A 131 -1.07 16.07 -16.99
N SER A 132 -1.71 15.12 -16.30
CA SER A 132 -2.96 15.40 -15.56
C SER A 132 -2.96 14.87 -14.12
N LEU A 133 -2.10 13.91 -13.80
CA LEU A 133 -2.11 13.24 -12.51
C LEU A 133 -0.70 12.97 -11.99
N VAL A 134 -0.46 13.28 -10.72
CA VAL A 134 0.68 12.79 -9.95
C VAL A 134 0.19 11.70 -9.00
N CYS A 135 0.86 10.56 -8.99
CA CYS A 135 0.58 9.45 -8.09
C CYS A 135 1.81 9.15 -7.24
N VAL A 136 1.62 9.12 -5.92
CA VAL A 136 2.65 8.71 -4.95
C VAL A 136 2.19 7.50 -4.16
N GLU A 137 3.14 6.69 -3.71
CA GLU A 137 2.88 5.50 -2.90
C GLU A 137 3.44 5.70 -1.50
N ASN A 138 2.60 5.60 -0.46
CA ASN A 138 3.06 5.75 0.93
C ASN A 138 2.43 4.67 1.84
N THR A 139 3.20 3.74 2.42
CA THR A 139 4.66 3.56 2.26
C THR A 139 5.06 2.95 0.91
N THR A 140 6.30 3.18 0.46
CA THR A 140 6.80 2.63 -0.81
C THR A 140 7.20 1.15 -0.69
N ASN A 141 6.58 0.26 -1.47
CA ASN A 141 6.78 -1.19 -1.38
C ASN A 141 8.19 -1.63 -1.83
N LYS A 142 8.62 -1.28 -3.06
CA LYS A 142 9.98 -1.62 -3.52
C LYS A 142 11.07 -0.75 -2.88
N GLY A 143 10.67 0.34 -2.22
CA GLY A 143 11.57 1.18 -1.41
C GLY A 143 11.86 0.65 0.00
N GLY A 144 11.29 -0.50 0.37
CA GLY A 144 11.49 -1.11 1.69
C GLY A 144 10.60 -0.49 2.77
N GLY A 145 9.37 -0.12 2.40
CA GLY A 145 8.41 0.48 3.32
C GLY A 145 8.81 1.89 3.77
N ALA A 146 9.48 2.64 2.89
CA ALA A 146 9.89 4.01 3.17
C ALA A 146 8.68 4.93 3.29
N CYS A 147 8.80 5.96 4.12
CA CYS A 147 7.71 6.86 4.47
C CYS A 147 8.03 8.27 4.02
N TYR A 148 7.11 8.89 3.28
CA TYR A 148 7.20 10.32 2.98
C TYR A 148 7.12 11.16 4.25
N GLU A 149 7.93 12.22 4.30
CA GLU A 149 7.66 13.35 5.18
C GLU A 149 6.49 14.16 4.64
N ILE A 150 5.57 14.56 5.52
CA ILE A 150 4.35 15.27 5.13
C ILE A 150 4.65 16.59 4.41
N ASP A 151 5.76 17.24 4.75
CA ASP A 151 6.17 18.50 4.15
C ASP A 151 6.60 18.35 2.68
N GLU A 152 7.16 17.20 2.30
CA GLU A 152 7.47 16.95 0.88
C GLU A 152 6.18 16.72 0.08
N LEU A 153 5.19 16.03 0.67
CA LEU A 153 3.87 15.87 0.05
C LEU A 153 3.14 17.22 -0.12
N LYS A 154 3.28 18.14 0.83
CA LYS A 154 2.78 19.53 0.70
C LYS A 154 3.42 20.27 -0.47
N LYS A 155 4.74 20.12 -0.67
CA LYS A 155 5.43 20.74 -1.81
C LYS A 155 4.97 20.15 -3.15
N ILE A 156 4.80 18.84 -3.23
CA ILE A 156 4.26 18.19 -4.44
C ILE A 156 2.84 18.70 -4.72
N LYS A 157 1.98 18.76 -3.70
CA LYS A 157 0.63 19.33 -3.84
C LYS A 157 0.67 20.77 -4.37
N ALA A 158 1.56 21.61 -3.85
CA ALA A 158 1.71 22.97 -4.37
C ALA A 158 2.12 23.02 -5.86
N VAL A 159 2.94 22.07 -6.33
CA VAL A 159 3.26 21.92 -7.76
C VAL A 159 2.02 21.50 -8.55
N CYS A 160 1.25 20.52 -8.05
CA CYS A 160 0.02 20.07 -8.68
C CYS A 160 -0.99 21.21 -8.82
N ASP A 161 -1.23 21.98 -7.76
CA ASP A 161 -2.18 23.10 -7.76
C ASP A 161 -1.77 24.20 -8.73
N ALA A 162 -0.47 24.54 -8.79
CA ALA A 162 0.04 25.55 -9.70
C ALA A 162 -0.10 25.19 -11.18
N HIS A 163 -0.21 23.89 -11.51
CA HIS A 163 -0.31 23.40 -12.90
C HIS A 163 -1.66 22.71 -13.18
N GLY A 164 -2.63 22.81 -12.26
CA GLY A 164 -3.96 22.19 -12.43
C GLY A 164 -3.95 20.67 -12.46
N LEU A 165 -2.93 20.01 -11.90
CA LEU A 165 -2.82 18.55 -11.86
C LEU A 165 -3.59 17.97 -10.67
N LYS A 166 -4.09 16.76 -10.84
CA LYS A 166 -4.66 15.94 -9.76
C LYS A 166 -3.58 15.23 -8.96
N PHE A 167 -3.86 14.94 -7.70
CA PHE A 167 -2.93 14.24 -6.81
C PHE A 167 -3.58 13.02 -6.16
N HIS A 168 -3.02 11.83 -6.43
CA HIS A 168 -3.47 10.56 -5.89
C HIS A 168 -2.43 9.94 -4.95
N LEU A 169 -2.91 9.40 -3.82
CA LEU A 169 -2.14 8.58 -2.91
C LEU A 169 -2.55 7.10 -3.06
N ASP A 170 -1.61 6.26 -3.51
CA ASP A 170 -1.64 4.83 -3.21
C ASP A 170 -1.20 4.63 -1.74
N GLY A 171 -2.20 4.55 -0.88
CA GLY A 171 -2.06 4.37 0.56
C GLY A 171 -2.21 2.92 0.99
N ALA A 172 -1.81 1.96 0.16
CA ALA A 172 -1.84 0.53 0.46
C ALA A 172 -1.30 0.16 1.85
N ARG A 173 -0.36 0.93 2.38
CA ARG A 173 0.19 0.79 3.75
C ARG A 173 0.27 2.13 4.48
N ILE A 174 -0.66 3.04 4.22
CA ILE A 174 -0.66 4.37 4.86
C ILE A 174 -0.69 4.28 6.38
N TRP A 175 -1.35 3.25 6.92
CA TRP A 175 -1.41 2.94 8.35
C TRP A 175 -0.02 2.77 8.96
N ASN A 176 0.90 2.12 8.24
CA ASN A 176 2.28 1.93 8.68
C ASN A 176 3.02 3.27 8.71
N ALA A 177 2.84 4.13 7.70
CA ALA A 177 3.45 5.46 7.67
C ALA A 177 2.95 6.33 8.82
N MET A 178 1.64 6.32 9.08
CA MET A 178 1.03 7.06 10.19
C MET A 178 1.63 6.64 11.55
N VAL A 179 1.76 5.34 11.79
CA VAL A 179 2.35 4.82 13.04
C VAL A 179 3.85 5.14 13.14
N ALA A 180 4.60 5.01 12.05
CA ALA A 180 6.04 5.23 12.05
C ALA A 180 6.44 6.71 12.17
N LYS A 181 5.64 7.63 11.62
CA LYS A 181 5.91 9.07 11.59
C LYS A 181 5.05 9.90 12.54
N GLY A 182 4.05 9.30 13.19
CA GLY A 182 3.08 10.02 14.02
C GLY A 182 2.21 11.00 13.23
N GLN A 183 1.99 10.74 11.93
CA GLN A 183 1.25 11.62 11.02
C GLN A 183 -0.26 11.47 11.22
N HIS A 184 -0.99 12.60 11.24
CA HIS A 184 -2.42 12.58 11.47
C HIS A 184 -3.17 12.27 10.15
N PRO A 185 -4.20 11.40 10.14
CA PRO A 185 -4.87 10.97 8.91
C PRO A 185 -5.50 12.14 8.12
N SER A 186 -6.01 13.16 8.81
CA SER A 186 -6.59 14.34 8.16
C SER A 186 -5.59 15.22 7.41
N GLU A 187 -4.28 15.05 7.63
CA GLU A 187 -3.27 15.72 6.80
C GLU A 187 -3.29 15.17 5.37
N PHE A 188 -3.48 13.86 5.20
CA PHE A 188 -3.57 13.26 3.86
C PHE A 188 -4.85 13.67 3.14
N GLY A 189 -6.02 13.64 3.80
CA GLY A 189 -7.27 14.03 3.13
C GLY A 189 -7.34 15.49 2.72
N LYS A 190 -6.53 16.38 3.31
CA LYS A 190 -6.38 17.78 2.86
C LYS A 190 -5.47 17.93 1.64
N LEU A 191 -4.53 17.00 1.43
CA LEU A 191 -3.50 17.10 0.40
C LEU A 191 -3.91 16.43 -0.91
N PHE A 192 -4.62 15.31 -0.82
CA PHE A 192 -4.89 14.46 -1.98
C PHE A 192 -6.30 14.64 -2.52
N ASP A 193 -6.44 14.68 -3.84
CA ASP A 193 -7.75 14.60 -4.50
C ASP A 193 -8.38 13.21 -4.28
N THR A 194 -7.56 12.16 -4.24
CA THR A 194 -8.01 10.81 -3.89
C THR A 194 -6.97 10.06 -3.08
N VAL A 195 -7.44 9.27 -2.11
CA VAL A 195 -6.60 8.35 -1.31
C VAL A 195 -7.16 6.94 -1.43
N SER A 196 -6.35 5.97 -1.82
CA SER A 196 -6.70 4.55 -1.67
C SER A 196 -6.08 4.00 -0.39
N VAL A 197 -6.80 3.18 0.36
CA VAL A 197 -6.27 2.50 1.56
C VAL A 197 -6.60 1.01 1.51
N CYS A 198 -5.62 0.15 1.84
CA CYS A 198 -5.88 -1.28 1.95
C CYS A 198 -6.25 -1.68 3.37
N LEU A 199 -7.20 -2.60 3.50
CA LEU A 199 -7.59 -3.24 4.76
C LEU A 199 -6.99 -4.64 4.89
N SER A 200 -6.67 -5.28 3.75
CA SER A 200 -6.23 -6.67 3.66
C SER A 200 -4.71 -6.88 3.61
N LYS A 201 -3.98 -6.13 4.44
CA LYS A 201 -2.53 -6.24 4.63
C LYS A 201 -2.23 -6.32 6.13
N GLY A 202 -1.32 -5.49 6.66
CA GLY A 202 -1.01 -5.45 8.10
C GLY A 202 -2.21 -5.19 9.04
N LEU A 203 -3.35 -4.70 8.50
CA LEU A 203 -4.60 -4.56 9.22
C LEU A 203 -5.40 -5.86 9.39
N GLY A 204 -5.10 -6.92 8.63
CA GLY A 204 -5.64 -8.26 8.88
C GLY A 204 -7.04 -8.56 8.34
N ALA A 205 -7.71 -7.62 7.67
CA ALA A 205 -8.98 -7.93 7.03
C ALA A 205 -8.75 -8.95 5.89
N PRO A 206 -9.68 -9.86 5.60
CA PRO A 206 -9.45 -10.89 4.59
C PRO A 206 -9.44 -10.30 3.17
N ILE A 207 -10.25 -9.27 2.93
CA ILE A 207 -10.47 -8.62 1.63
C ILE A 207 -10.75 -7.15 1.89
N GLY A 208 -10.34 -6.31 0.94
CA GLY A 208 -10.92 -4.97 0.82
C GLY A 208 -9.90 -3.86 0.77
N SER A 209 -10.28 -2.83 0.04
CA SER A 209 -9.63 -1.53 0.02
C SER A 209 -10.70 -0.46 -0.13
N VAL A 210 -10.39 0.78 0.20
CA VAL A 210 -11.34 1.88 0.17
C VAL A 210 -10.72 3.05 -0.55
N LEU A 211 -11.46 3.65 -1.47
CA LEU A 211 -11.10 4.91 -2.14
C LEU A 211 -11.82 6.05 -1.43
N LEU A 212 -11.10 7.09 -1.05
CA LEU A 212 -11.62 8.29 -0.40
C LEU A 212 -11.43 9.50 -1.30
N SER A 213 -12.43 10.39 -1.34
CA SER A 213 -12.42 11.62 -2.14
C SER A 213 -13.57 12.57 -1.72
N ASP A 214 -13.79 13.62 -2.50
CA ASP A 214 -15.00 14.43 -2.43
C ASP A 214 -16.25 13.64 -2.88
N LYS A 215 -17.44 14.13 -2.52
CA LYS A 215 -18.72 13.46 -2.84
C LYS A 215 -18.95 13.28 -4.34
N THR A 216 -18.55 14.25 -5.16
CA THR A 216 -18.74 14.23 -6.61
C THR A 216 -17.90 13.13 -7.25
N THR A 217 -16.64 13.02 -6.84
CA THR A 217 -15.70 12.00 -7.31
C THR A 217 -16.14 10.61 -6.88
N ILE A 218 -16.53 10.42 -5.62
CA ILE A 218 -17.03 9.12 -5.14
C ILE A 218 -18.35 8.71 -5.82
N HIS A 219 -19.24 9.66 -6.09
CA HIS A 219 -20.46 9.37 -6.84
C HIS A 219 -20.15 8.81 -8.24
N LYS A 220 -19.18 9.41 -8.95
CA LYS A 220 -18.70 8.89 -10.25
C LYS A 220 -17.98 7.54 -10.09
N ALA A 221 -17.27 7.33 -8.98
CA ALA A 221 -16.55 6.09 -8.69
C ALA A 221 -17.49 4.87 -8.62
N LEU A 222 -18.76 5.04 -8.24
CA LEU A 222 -19.76 3.96 -8.27
C LEU A 222 -19.89 3.34 -9.67
N ARG A 223 -19.93 4.18 -10.71
CA ARG A 223 -20.04 3.72 -12.10
C ARG A 223 -18.77 3.00 -12.53
N VAL A 224 -17.60 3.53 -12.19
CA VAL A 224 -16.30 2.92 -12.52
C VAL A 224 -16.16 1.57 -11.81
N ARG A 225 -16.45 1.50 -10.51
CA ARG A 225 -16.48 0.24 -9.74
C ARG A 225 -17.44 -0.77 -10.37
N LYS A 226 -18.60 -0.34 -10.86
CA LYS A 226 -19.58 -1.24 -11.50
C LYS A 226 -19.06 -1.77 -12.84
N LEU A 227 -18.41 -0.94 -13.66
CA LEU A 227 -17.79 -1.34 -14.93
C LEU A 227 -16.67 -2.35 -14.72
N LEU A 228 -15.84 -2.15 -13.70
CA LEU A 228 -14.74 -3.05 -13.33
C LEU A 228 -15.21 -4.32 -12.60
N GLY A 229 -16.52 -4.51 -12.41
CA GLY A 229 -17.09 -5.70 -11.75
C GLY A 229 -17.01 -5.71 -10.22
N GLY A 230 -16.61 -4.60 -9.58
CA GLY A 230 -16.48 -4.49 -8.12
C GLY A 230 -17.77 -4.20 -7.36
N GLY A 231 -18.90 -4.01 -8.04
CA GLY A 231 -20.21 -3.78 -7.41
C GLY A 231 -20.81 -5.07 -6.86
N MET A 232 -20.50 -5.39 -5.60
CA MET A 232 -20.92 -6.60 -4.87
C MET A 232 -22.30 -6.45 -4.22
N ARG A 233 -22.80 -7.53 -3.58
CA ARG A 233 -24.09 -7.58 -2.86
C ARG A 233 -23.88 -7.42 -1.35
N GLN A 234 -24.20 -8.44 -0.55
CA GLN A 234 -24.07 -8.48 0.91
C GLN A 234 -22.60 -8.54 1.36
N VAL A 235 -21.85 -7.49 1.04
CA VAL A 235 -20.42 -7.37 1.32
C VAL A 235 -20.13 -6.77 2.69
N GLY A 236 -21.18 -6.43 3.45
CA GLY A 236 -21.07 -5.95 4.82
C GLY A 236 -20.28 -6.86 5.76
N TYR A 237 -20.24 -8.18 5.51
CA TYR A 237 -19.37 -9.09 6.25
C TYR A 237 -17.87 -8.74 6.10
N LEU A 238 -17.44 -8.35 4.90
CA LEU A 238 -16.05 -7.93 4.65
C LEU A 238 -15.81 -6.50 5.15
N ALA A 239 -16.81 -5.63 5.04
CA ALA A 239 -16.73 -4.29 5.61
C ALA A 239 -16.60 -4.32 7.14
N ALA A 240 -17.27 -5.26 7.81
CA ALA A 240 -17.16 -5.47 9.26
C ALA A 240 -15.72 -5.81 9.67
N ALA A 241 -15.02 -6.64 8.89
CA ALA A 241 -13.60 -6.91 9.13
C ALA A 241 -12.75 -5.64 9.04
N GLY A 242 -13.08 -4.77 8.08
CA GLY A 242 -12.50 -3.44 7.96
C GLY A 242 -12.71 -2.57 9.21
N ILE A 243 -13.96 -2.47 9.69
CA ILE A 243 -14.29 -1.71 10.91
C ILE A 243 -13.52 -2.25 12.12
N TYR A 244 -13.55 -3.57 12.32
CA TYR A 244 -12.78 -4.21 13.39
C TYR A 244 -11.30 -3.85 13.31
N ALA A 245 -10.71 -3.92 12.11
CA ALA A 245 -9.30 -3.63 11.93
C ALA A 245 -8.94 -2.17 12.24
N LEU A 246 -9.81 -1.21 11.89
CA LEU A 246 -9.59 0.20 12.23
C LEU A 246 -9.62 0.45 13.74
N GLU A 247 -10.50 -0.25 14.46
CA GLU A 247 -10.65 -0.10 15.91
C GLU A 247 -9.53 -0.79 16.71
N ASN A 248 -8.99 -1.91 16.20
CA ASN A 248 -8.15 -2.80 17.00
C ASN A 248 -6.73 -2.99 16.46
N ASN A 249 -6.50 -2.79 15.15
CA ASN A 249 -5.28 -3.29 14.50
C ASN A 249 -4.29 -2.21 14.05
N ILE A 250 -4.62 -0.92 14.15
CA ILE A 250 -3.71 0.17 13.73
C ILE A 250 -2.51 0.29 14.69
N THR A 251 -2.75 0.48 15.98
CA THR A 251 -1.69 0.76 16.98
C THR A 251 -0.66 -0.37 17.08
N ARG A 252 -1.12 -1.62 16.93
CA ARG A 252 -0.25 -2.80 16.96
C ARG A 252 0.72 -2.89 15.78
N LEU A 253 0.56 -2.10 14.70
CA LEU A 253 1.54 -2.07 13.59
C LEU A 253 2.94 -1.67 14.08
N ALA A 254 3.04 -0.93 15.19
CA ALA A 254 4.32 -0.62 15.84
C ALA A 254 5.12 -1.89 16.21
N GLU A 255 4.42 -2.97 16.52
CA GLU A 255 5.02 -4.28 16.82
C GLU A 255 5.63 -4.93 15.57
N ASP A 256 4.97 -4.79 14.41
CA ASP A 256 5.57 -5.25 13.14
C ASP A 256 6.85 -4.47 12.84
N HIS A 257 6.83 -3.15 13.08
CA HIS A 257 7.98 -2.29 12.85
C HIS A 257 9.14 -2.65 13.78
N ARG A 258 8.86 -2.90 15.06
CA ARG A 258 9.84 -3.36 16.05
C ARG A 258 10.51 -4.64 15.58
N ARG A 259 9.74 -5.67 15.24
CA ARG A 259 10.26 -6.97 14.78
C ARG A 259 11.07 -6.83 13.49
N ALA A 260 10.62 -6.01 12.53
CA ALA A 260 11.38 -5.78 11.29
C ALA A 260 12.75 -5.13 11.57
N LYS A 261 12.81 -4.16 12.50
CA LYS A 261 14.07 -3.53 12.92
C LYS A 261 15.00 -4.51 13.65
N GLU A 262 14.46 -5.36 14.52
CA GLU A 262 15.25 -6.38 15.22
C GLU A 262 15.82 -7.43 14.26
N LEU A 263 15.02 -7.88 13.28
CA LEU A 263 15.51 -8.75 12.20
C LEU A 263 16.60 -8.07 11.37
N ALA A 264 16.48 -6.77 11.10
CA ALA A 264 17.51 -6.01 10.38
C ALA A 264 18.85 -6.03 11.12
N VAL A 265 18.83 -5.80 12.44
CA VAL A 265 20.03 -5.84 13.29
C VAL A 265 20.65 -7.24 13.32
N ALA A 266 19.84 -8.30 13.35
CA ALA A 266 20.35 -9.67 13.28
C ALA A 266 21.03 -9.96 11.93
N LEU A 267 20.39 -9.58 10.82
CA LEU A 267 20.96 -9.79 9.48
C LEU A 267 22.27 -9.03 9.25
N GLN A 268 22.44 -7.85 9.84
CA GLN A 268 23.70 -7.11 9.76
C GLN A 268 24.90 -7.86 10.36
N LYS A 269 24.66 -8.85 11.24
CA LYS A 269 25.69 -9.69 11.85
C LYS A 269 25.98 -10.96 11.04
N CYS A 270 25.13 -11.29 10.06
CA CYS A 270 25.29 -12.48 9.24
C CYS A 270 26.40 -12.28 8.19
N ASP A 271 27.34 -13.22 8.12
CA ASP A 271 28.49 -13.15 7.22
C ASP A 271 28.13 -13.36 5.74
N TRP A 272 26.93 -13.83 5.41
CA TRP A 272 26.42 -14.02 4.05
C TRP A 272 25.57 -12.84 3.54
N VAL A 273 25.33 -11.83 4.39
CA VAL A 273 24.63 -10.59 4.04
C VAL A 273 25.65 -9.53 3.64
N SER A 274 25.42 -8.83 2.52
CA SER A 274 26.28 -7.72 2.06
C SER A 274 25.80 -6.35 2.54
N GLY A 275 24.50 -6.19 2.78
CA GLY A 275 23.94 -4.95 3.28
C GLY A 275 22.46 -5.07 3.61
N VAL A 276 21.99 -4.23 4.51
CA VAL A 276 20.58 -4.12 4.90
C VAL A 276 20.13 -2.69 4.63
N GLU A 277 19.05 -2.53 3.87
CA GLU A 277 18.46 -1.22 3.56
C GLU A 277 17.83 -0.61 4.82
N PRO A 278 17.68 0.73 4.92
CA PRO A 278 17.07 1.36 6.09
C PRO A 278 15.64 0.85 6.36
N VAL A 279 15.34 0.46 7.61
CA VAL A 279 14.03 -0.09 8.00
C VAL A 279 13.23 0.93 8.79
N GLU A 280 12.16 1.45 8.19
CA GLU A 280 11.25 2.41 8.81
C GLU A 280 9.98 1.75 9.35
N THR A 281 9.46 0.74 8.64
CA THR A 281 8.16 0.11 8.92
C THR A 281 8.28 -1.43 9.00
N ASN A 282 7.34 -2.17 8.40
CA ASN A 282 7.26 -3.63 8.48
C ASN A 282 7.96 -4.36 7.32
N ILE A 283 8.61 -3.62 6.41
CA ILE A 283 9.33 -4.19 5.27
C ILE A 283 10.82 -4.03 5.52
N LEU A 284 11.54 -5.14 5.37
CA LEU A 284 12.99 -5.24 5.48
C LEU A 284 13.53 -5.79 4.16
N ILE A 285 14.45 -5.06 3.54
CA ILE A 285 15.16 -5.48 2.32
C ILE A 285 16.64 -5.60 2.66
N PHE A 286 17.27 -6.67 2.21
CA PHE A 286 18.70 -6.89 2.39
C PHE A 286 19.30 -7.56 1.16
N SER A 287 20.59 -7.35 0.96
CA SER A 287 21.35 -7.91 -0.15
C SER A 287 22.23 -9.04 0.35
N VAL A 288 22.33 -10.08 -0.47
CA VAL A 288 23.20 -11.23 -0.27
C VAL A 288 24.60 -10.90 -0.80
N LYS A 289 25.65 -11.52 -0.26
CA LYS A 289 27.01 -11.34 -0.81
C LYS A 289 27.13 -11.89 -2.25
N PRO A 290 27.94 -11.26 -3.13
CA PRO A 290 28.03 -11.65 -4.54
C PRO A 290 28.48 -13.10 -4.79
N ASP A 291 29.20 -13.69 -3.84
CA ASP A 291 29.69 -15.07 -3.87
C ASP A 291 28.68 -16.10 -3.34
N ARG A 292 27.48 -15.66 -2.93
CA ARG A 292 26.41 -16.52 -2.40
C ARG A 292 25.20 -16.52 -3.33
N ASN A 293 24.51 -17.66 -3.39
CA ASN A 293 23.30 -17.81 -4.19
C ASN A 293 22.06 -17.51 -3.35
N GLU A 294 21.29 -16.48 -3.72
CA GLU A 294 20.05 -16.11 -3.03
C GLU A 294 19.03 -17.26 -2.92
N ASN A 295 18.98 -18.15 -3.92
CA ASN A 295 18.07 -19.30 -3.92
C ASN A 295 18.49 -20.37 -2.90
N GLU A 296 19.79 -20.53 -2.65
CA GLU A 296 20.29 -21.45 -1.62
C GLU A 296 19.91 -20.94 -0.23
N ILE A 297 20.03 -19.63 0.02
CA ILE A 297 19.61 -19.00 1.27
C ILE A 297 18.12 -19.18 1.50
N ILE A 298 17.28 -18.91 0.49
CA ILE A 298 15.84 -19.14 0.55
C ILE A 298 15.54 -20.61 0.86
N ALA A 299 16.24 -21.55 0.22
CA ALA A 299 16.05 -22.99 0.45
C ALA A 299 16.40 -23.38 1.90
N LYS A 300 17.54 -22.93 2.44
CA LYS A 300 17.92 -23.22 3.83
C LYS A 300 16.97 -22.59 4.85
N LEU A 301 16.47 -21.38 4.61
CA LEU A 301 15.42 -20.78 5.44
C LEU A 301 14.12 -21.58 5.39
N LYS A 302 13.75 -22.06 4.20
CA LYS A 302 12.57 -22.90 3.99
C LYS A 302 12.68 -24.25 4.72
N GLU A 303 13.85 -24.87 4.78
CA GLU A 303 14.10 -26.08 5.59
C GLU A 303 13.82 -25.84 7.09
N LYS A 304 14.02 -24.59 7.55
CA LYS A 304 13.66 -24.14 8.91
C LYS A 304 12.21 -23.61 9.02
N SER A 305 11.37 -23.85 8.00
CA SER A 305 10.00 -23.35 7.91
C SER A 305 9.85 -21.82 7.88
N ILE A 306 10.89 -21.10 7.46
CA ILE A 306 10.91 -19.63 7.31
C ILE A 306 10.79 -19.29 5.83
N PHE A 307 9.74 -18.57 5.46
CA PHE A 307 9.43 -18.23 4.07
C PHE A 307 9.61 -16.73 3.84
N ILE A 308 10.48 -16.36 2.90
CA ILE A 308 10.77 -14.96 2.51
C ILE A 308 10.65 -14.81 1.00
N SER A 309 10.73 -13.58 0.49
CA SER A 309 10.60 -13.28 -0.94
C SER A 309 11.92 -12.85 -1.58
N SER A 310 12.18 -13.28 -2.82
CA SER A 310 13.22 -12.68 -3.68
C SER A 310 12.67 -11.44 -4.38
N MET A 311 13.51 -10.40 -4.47
CA MET A 311 13.30 -9.23 -5.31
C MET A 311 14.17 -9.26 -6.58
N GLY A 312 14.93 -10.35 -6.77
CA GLY A 312 15.92 -10.53 -7.81
C GLY A 312 17.22 -9.77 -7.53
N GLN A 313 18.23 -10.05 -8.36
CA GLN A 313 19.53 -9.35 -8.34
C GLN A 313 20.25 -9.39 -6.98
N GLY A 314 20.11 -10.48 -6.23
CA GLY A 314 20.74 -10.66 -4.92
C GLY A 314 19.98 -9.98 -3.77
N LYS A 315 18.79 -9.41 -4.01
CA LYS A 315 17.99 -8.75 -2.98
C LYS A 315 16.86 -9.65 -2.49
N LEU A 316 16.76 -9.77 -1.17
CA LEU A 316 15.73 -10.53 -0.47
C LEU A 316 14.89 -9.60 0.41
N ARG A 317 13.64 -9.99 0.66
CA ARG A 317 12.68 -9.20 1.41
C ARG A 317 11.92 -10.03 2.43
N ILE A 318 11.84 -9.48 3.63
CA ILE A 318 11.03 -9.92 4.78
C ILE A 318 9.93 -8.89 5.02
N VAL A 319 8.72 -9.36 5.29
CA VAL A 319 7.59 -8.51 5.69
C VAL A 319 6.98 -9.07 6.97
N THR A 320 6.98 -8.28 8.05
CA THR A 320 6.36 -8.64 9.33
C THR A 320 4.88 -8.24 9.36
N HIS A 321 4.09 -8.98 10.12
CA HIS A 321 2.64 -8.80 10.23
C HIS A 321 2.08 -9.46 11.50
N LEU A 322 0.79 -9.24 11.78
CA LEU A 322 0.12 -9.72 13.01
C LEU A 322 0.20 -11.23 13.26
N ASP A 323 0.25 -12.06 12.21
CA ASP A 323 0.39 -13.52 12.35
C ASP A 323 1.82 -13.99 12.70
N TYR A 324 2.82 -13.11 12.58
CA TYR A 324 4.19 -13.37 12.99
C TYR A 324 4.38 -13.00 14.46
N LYS A 325 4.23 -14.00 15.33
CA LYS A 325 4.18 -13.84 16.80
C LYS A 325 5.56 -13.87 17.45
N GLU A 326 5.64 -13.44 18.71
CA GLU A 326 6.91 -13.34 19.46
C GLU A 326 7.73 -14.63 19.52
N VAL A 327 7.06 -15.77 19.69
CA VAL A 327 7.72 -17.09 19.69
C VAL A 327 8.36 -17.41 18.34
N MET A 328 7.71 -17.04 17.23
CA MET A 328 8.27 -17.17 15.89
C MET A 328 9.43 -16.19 15.71
N HIS A 329 9.30 -14.98 16.28
CA HIS A 329 10.32 -13.96 16.19
C HIS A 329 11.64 -14.37 16.84
N SER A 330 11.56 -14.86 18.08
CA SER A 330 12.71 -15.40 18.80
C SER A 330 13.38 -16.55 18.03
N TYR A 331 12.58 -17.46 17.46
CA TYR A 331 13.10 -18.55 16.65
C TYR A 331 13.82 -18.07 15.37
N VAL A 332 13.26 -17.07 14.67
CA VAL A 332 13.88 -16.54 13.44
C VAL A 332 15.21 -15.85 13.75
N LEU A 333 15.30 -15.07 14.84
CA LEU A 333 16.55 -14.44 15.25
C LEU A 333 17.65 -15.49 15.48
N GLU A 334 17.34 -16.54 16.25
CA GLU A 334 18.27 -17.65 16.48
C GLU A 334 18.63 -18.40 15.19
N ALA A 335 17.65 -18.61 14.31
CA ALA A 335 17.84 -19.31 13.05
C ALA A 335 18.78 -18.54 12.09
N LEU A 336 18.68 -17.21 12.05
CA LEU A 336 19.54 -16.35 11.23
C LEU A 336 20.99 -16.35 11.72
N GLU A 337 21.20 -16.29 13.04
CA GLU A 337 22.55 -16.33 13.63
C GLU A 337 23.25 -17.68 13.38
N LYS A 338 22.49 -18.79 13.35
CA LYS A 338 23.02 -20.13 13.14
C LYS A 338 23.07 -20.56 11.66
N LEU A 339 22.65 -19.71 10.73
CA LEU A 339 22.58 -20.06 9.32
C LEU A 339 23.98 -20.01 8.68
N GLY A 340 24.60 -21.18 8.55
CA GLY A 340 25.93 -21.34 7.92
C GLY A 340 25.86 -21.70 6.44
N PHE A 341 26.86 -21.25 5.66
CA PHE A 341 26.98 -21.50 4.22
C PHE A 341 28.36 -21.96 3.79
#